data_AF-A0A8H3QL34-F1
#
_entry.id   AF-A0A8H3QL34-F1
#
_cell.length_a   1.000
_cell.length_b   1.000
_cell.length_c   1.000
_cell.angle_alpha   90.00
_cell.angle_beta   90.00
_cell.angle_gamma   90.00
#
_symmetry.space_group_name_H-M   'P 1'
#
loop_
_entity.id
_entity.type
_entity.pdbx_description
1 polymer ?
#
loop_
_entity_poly.entity_id
_entity_poly.type
_entity_poly.pdbx_seq_one_letter_code
_entity_poly.pdbx_strand_id
1 'polypeptide(L)'
;MIDAIPRQLRKRDTKFVSCTGQTIGDPYIQAFTGSIKAGNPFTITAANVPTPSNLSNPYIIRVLVADPLDQETILIYGCANATIGEALGEEA
;
A
#
# COMPACT_ATOMS: atom_id res chain seq x y z
N MET A 1 -15.87 -28.39 5.18
CA MET A 1 -15.10 -28.11 3.95
C MET A 1 -15.40 -26.67 3.61
N ILE A 2 -14.49 -25.75 3.89
CA ILE A 2 -14.68 -24.32 3.53
C ILE A 2 -14.10 -24.21 2.13
N ASP A 3 -14.99 -24.11 1.15
CA ASP A 3 -14.62 -23.85 -0.23
C ASP A 3 -13.94 -22.48 -0.30
N ALA A 4 -12.70 -22.48 -0.76
CA ALA A 4 -11.97 -21.26 -1.04
C ALA A 4 -12.67 -20.58 -2.23
N ILE A 5 -13.45 -19.54 -1.94
CA ILE A 5 -13.81 -18.51 -2.93
C ILE A 5 -12.49 -18.15 -3.63
N PRO A 6 -12.42 -18.11 -4.97
CA PRO A 6 -11.24 -17.61 -5.68
C PRO A 6 -11.17 -16.11 -5.42
N ARG A 7 -10.70 -15.75 -4.23
CA ARG A 7 -10.47 -14.38 -3.80
C ARG A 7 -9.37 -13.85 -4.69
N GLN A 8 -9.69 -12.77 -5.40
CA GLN A 8 -8.73 -11.92 -6.07
C GLN A 8 -7.49 -11.81 -5.19
N LEU A 9 -6.35 -12.25 -5.72
CA LEU A 9 -5.13 -12.52 -4.97
C LEU A 9 -4.74 -11.30 -4.12
N ARG A 10 -4.27 -11.56 -2.89
CA ARG A 10 -3.64 -10.57 -2.01
C ARG A 10 -2.70 -9.69 -2.81
N LYS A 11 -2.74 -8.39 -2.56
CA LYS A 11 -1.88 -7.42 -3.24
C LYS A 11 -1.12 -6.57 -2.24
N ARG A 12 0.09 -6.19 -2.63
CA ARG A 12 0.85 -5.12 -2.01
C ARG A 12 0.68 -3.88 -2.87
N ASP A 13 0.21 -2.81 -2.25
CA ASP A 13 -0.04 -1.53 -2.87
C ASP A 13 0.98 -0.52 -2.35
N THR A 14 1.53 0.33 -3.21
CA THR A 14 2.34 1.47 -2.81
C THR A 14 1.85 2.74 -3.46
N LYS A 15 1.56 3.70 -2.60
CA LYS A 15 1.04 5.00 -2.96
C LYS A 15 1.98 6.07 -2.46
N PHE A 16 2.14 7.10 -3.28
CA PHE A 16 2.64 8.39 -2.84
C PHE A 16 1.42 9.23 -2.51
N VAL A 17 1.43 9.90 -1.37
CA VAL A 17 0.26 10.62 -0.85
C VAL A 17 0.72 11.99 -0.40
N SER A 18 -0.03 13.03 -0.72
CA SER A 18 0.19 14.35 -0.14
C SER A 18 -0.11 14.33 1.36
N CYS A 19 0.34 15.33 2.10
CA CYS A 19 -0.05 15.49 3.50
C CYS A 19 -1.57 15.67 3.70
N THR A 20 -2.31 16.06 2.66
CA THR A 20 -3.78 16.15 2.66
C THR A 20 -4.48 14.83 2.36
N GLY A 21 -3.73 13.73 2.18
CA GLY A 21 -4.30 12.40 1.94
C GLY A 21 -4.63 12.10 0.47
N GLN A 22 -4.32 13.00 -0.46
CA GLN A 22 -4.56 12.78 -1.88
C GLN A 22 -3.45 11.90 -2.48
N THR A 23 -3.83 10.91 -3.29
CA THR A 23 -2.83 10.07 -3.99
C THR A 23 -2.13 10.89 -5.08
N ILE A 24 -0.80 10.82 -5.11
CA ILE A 24 0.07 11.48 -6.09
C ILE A 24 0.50 10.42 -7.10
N GLY A 25 0.07 10.58 -8.35
CA GLY A 25 0.34 9.61 -9.42
C GLY A 25 -0.40 8.29 -9.25
N ASP A 26 -0.04 7.30 -10.09
CA ASP A 26 -0.67 5.98 -10.04
C ASP A 26 -0.07 5.09 -8.94
N PRO A 27 -0.89 4.32 -8.22
CA PRO A 27 -0.39 3.36 -7.24
C PRO A 27 0.35 2.21 -7.92
N TYR A 28 1.46 1.79 -7.32
CA TYR A 28 2.13 0.56 -7.70
C TYR A 28 1.45 -0.65 -7.04
N ILE A 29 0.91 -1.56 -7.84
CA ILE A 29 0.21 -2.74 -7.37
C ILE A 29 0.98 -4.00 -7.75
N GLN A 30 1.32 -4.81 -6.75
CA GLN A 30 1.94 -6.12 -6.90
C GLN A 30 0.99 -7.20 -6.37
N ALA A 31 0.46 -8.03 -7.26
CA ALA A 31 -0.34 -9.20 -6.87
C ALA A 31 0.57 -10.30 -6.29
N PHE A 32 0.06 -11.04 -5.31
CA PHE A 32 0.76 -12.17 -4.71
C PHE A 32 0.55 -13.38 -5.61
N THR A 33 1.63 -14.08 -5.94
CA THR A 33 1.58 -15.27 -6.81
C THR A 33 1.15 -16.54 -6.07
N GLY A 34 0.98 -16.47 -4.75
CA GLY A 34 0.61 -17.61 -3.92
C GLY A 34 -0.13 -17.20 -2.64
N SER A 35 -0.78 -18.18 -2.03
CA SER A 35 -1.51 -18.03 -0.77
C SER A 35 -0.58 -18.04 0.42
N ILE A 36 -0.85 -17.17 1.40
CA ILE A 36 -0.12 -17.14 2.67
C ILE A 36 -1.06 -17.59 3.79
N LYS A 37 -0.65 -18.57 4.58
CA LYS A 37 -1.46 -19.03 5.72
C LYS A 37 -1.50 -17.95 6.80
N ALA A 38 -2.68 -17.67 7.35
CA ALA A 38 -2.82 -16.74 8.46
C ALA A 38 -1.96 -17.19 9.66
N GLY A 39 -1.38 -16.22 10.37
CA GLY A 39 -0.49 -16.47 11.53
C GLY A 39 0.96 -16.78 11.16
N ASN A 40 1.27 -17.04 9.88
CA ASN A 40 2.65 -17.24 9.44
C ASN A 40 3.27 -15.91 8.99
N PRO A 41 4.44 -15.52 9.52
CA PRO A 41 5.21 -14.40 8.98
C PRO A 41 5.60 -14.65 7.53
N PHE A 42 5.70 -13.59 6.76
CA PHE A 42 6.17 -13.63 5.38
C PHE A 42 6.89 -12.33 5.03
N THR A 43 7.66 -12.38 3.95
CA THR A 43 8.35 -11.21 3.38
C THR A 43 7.91 -11.02 1.95
N ILE A 44 7.63 -9.77 1.57
CA ILE A 44 7.40 -9.36 0.19
C ILE A 44 8.35 -8.23 -0.17
N THR A 45 8.95 -8.31 -1.34
CA THR A 45 9.85 -7.30 -1.88
C THR A 45 9.31 -6.77 -3.20
N ALA A 46 9.52 -5.49 -3.43
CA ALA A 46 9.22 -4.83 -4.69
C ALA A 46 10.48 -4.08 -5.14
N ALA A 47 10.97 -4.41 -6.33
CA ALA A 47 12.04 -3.66 -6.97
C ALA A 47 11.44 -2.66 -7.96
N ASN A 48 12.11 -1.53 -8.16
CA ASN A 48 11.76 -0.53 -9.18
C ASN A 48 10.32 0.01 -9.06
N VAL A 49 9.87 0.32 -7.85
CA VAL A 49 8.58 1.00 -7.64
C VAL A 49 8.64 2.36 -8.36
N PRO A 50 7.80 2.61 -9.38
CA PRO A 50 7.81 3.87 -10.11
C PRO A 50 7.55 5.03 -9.15
N THR A 51 8.41 6.04 -9.19
CA THR A 51 8.27 7.25 -8.38
C THR A 51 7.67 8.35 -9.25
N PRO A 52 6.53 8.97 -8.88
CA PRO A 52 5.96 10.08 -9.62
C PRO A 52 6.93 11.25 -9.74
N SER A 53 6.92 11.96 -10.86
CA SER A 53 7.80 13.12 -11.08
C SER A 53 7.31 14.40 -10.38
N ASN A 54 6.05 14.44 -9.95
CA ASN A 54 5.37 15.61 -9.39
C ASN A 54 5.23 15.55 -7.87
N LEU A 55 6.26 15.06 -7.16
CA LEU A 55 6.26 15.00 -5.70
C LEU A 55 6.46 16.40 -5.11
N SER A 56 5.49 16.85 -4.31
CA SER A 56 5.60 18.06 -3.50
C SER A 56 6.07 17.70 -2.08
N ASN A 57 6.93 18.53 -1.50
CA ASN A 57 7.35 18.41 -0.11
C ASN A 57 6.30 19.05 0.83
N PRO A 58 5.81 18.38 1.88
CA PRO A 58 6.08 16.99 2.27
C PRO A 58 5.12 16.00 1.59
N TYR A 59 5.55 14.75 1.49
CA TYR A 59 4.72 13.64 1.03
C TYR A 59 4.92 12.39 1.87
N ILE A 60 3.96 11.48 1.79
CA ILE A 60 3.96 10.20 2.51
C ILE A 60 4.05 9.08 1.49
N ILE A 61 4.99 8.16 1.70
CA ILE A 61 5.00 6.85 1.03
C ILE A 61 4.19 5.91 1.89
N ARG A 62 3.12 5.35 1.33
CA ARG A 62 2.24 4.39 2.01
C ARG A 62 2.34 3.04 1.33
N VAL A 63 2.68 2.02 2.09
CA VAL A 63 2.70 0.61 1.66
C VAL A 63 1.58 -0.14 2.38
N LEU A 64 0.70 -0.78 1.61
CA LEU A 64 -0.40 -1.60 2.15
C LEU A 64 -0.25 -3.04 1.70
N VAL A 65 -0.57 -3.97 2.59
CA VAL A 65 -0.92 -5.35 2.22
C VAL A 65 -2.42 -5.50 2.40
N ALA A 66 -3.14 -5.81 1.34
CA ALA A 66 -4.59 -5.85 1.36
C ALA A 66 -5.18 -6.87 0.37
N ASP A 67 -6.43 -7.26 0.62
CA ASP A 67 -7.29 -7.94 -0.34
C ASP A 67 -8.30 -6.95 -0.91
N PRO A 68 -8.48 -6.85 -2.23
CA PRO A 68 -9.67 -6.22 -2.79
C PRO A 68 -10.86 -7.13 -2.52
N LEU A 69 -11.87 -6.62 -1.81
CA LEU A 69 -13.13 -7.34 -1.59
C LEU A 69 -14.09 -7.09 -2.76
N ASP A 70 -14.11 -5.86 -3.27
CA ASP A 70 -14.86 -5.43 -4.46
C ASP A 70 -14.14 -4.22 -5.12
N GLN A 71 -14.83 -3.45 -5.96
CA GLN A 71 -14.25 -2.30 -6.68
C GLN A 71 -13.92 -1.12 -5.75
N GLU A 72 -14.59 -0.99 -4.61
CA GLU A 72 -14.47 0.16 -3.70
C GLU A 72 -13.89 -0.24 -2.33
N THR A 73 -14.06 -1.50 -1.93
CA THR A 73 -13.69 -2.00 -0.61
C THR A 73 -12.38 -2.79 -0.66
N ILE A 74 -11.43 -2.40 0.19
CA ILE A 74 -10.21 -3.14 0.46
C ILE A 74 -10.15 -3.60 1.92
N LEU A 75 -9.76 -4.85 2.14
CA LEU A 75 -9.45 -5.39 3.47
C LEU A 75 -7.94 -5.27 3.72
N ILE A 76 -7.54 -4.36 4.60
CA ILE A 76 -6.14 -4.11 4.91
C ILE A 76 -5.65 -5.06 6.00
N TYR A 77 -4.57 -5.79 5.72
CA TYR A 77 -3.88 -6.66 6.68
C TYR A 77 -2.65 -6.02 7.33
N GLY A 78 -2.06 -5.03 6.66
CA GLY A 78 -0.89 -4.30 7.16
C GLY A 78 -0.66 -2.99 6.42
N CYS A 79 -0.10 -2.01 7.14
CA CYS A 79 0.20 -0.68 6.63
C CYS A 79 1.56 -0.21 7.17
N ALA A 80 2.37 0.39 6.31
CA ALA A 80 3.58 1.12 6.70
C ALA A 80 3.60 2.47 5.99
N ASN A 81 3.95 3.52 6.73
CA ASN A 81 4.05 4.88 6.20
C ASN A 81 5.47 5.42 6.45
N ALA A 82 5.97 6.20 5.49
CA ALA A 82 7.18 7.01 5.66
C ALA A 82 6.88 8.43 5.19
N THR A 83 7.05 9.42 6.08
CA THR A 83 6.96 10.83 5.73
C THR A 83 8.30 11.30 5.19
N ILE A 84 8.30 11.96 4.04
CA ILE A 84 9.48 12.51 3.39
C ILE A 84 9.37 14.03 3.39
N GLY A 85 10.45 14.67 3.84
CA GLY A 85 10.54 16.12 4.03
C GLY A 85 9.98 16.58 5.38
N GLU A 86 10.22 17.85 5.71
CA GLU A 86 9.73 18.45 6.95
C GLU A 86 8.25 18.79 6.79
N ALA A 87 7.39 18.16 7.59
CA ALA A 87 6.07 18.71 7.86
C ALA A 87 6.29 20.09 8.49
N LEU A 88 5.81 21.16 7.84
CA LEU A 88 5.89 22.50 8.40
C LEU A 88 5.25 22.50 9.80
N GLY A 89 6.10 22.59 10.83
CA GLY A 89 5.77 22.96 12.21
C GLY A 89 4.91 21.98 13.01
N GLU A 90 5.54 21.28 13.94
CA GLU A 90 4.95 21.18 15.29
C GLU A 90 5.22 22.55 15.95
N GLU A 91 4.24 23.45 15.89
CA GLU A 91 4.24 24.64 16.75
C GLU A 91 3.79 24.19 18.14
N ALA A 92 4.57 24.60 19.15
CA ALA A 92 4.54 24.22 20.55
C ALA A 92 3.21 24.46 21.31
#